data_AF-A0A6L3EMJ7-F1
#
_entry.id   AF-A0A6L3EMJ7-F1
#
_cell.length_a   1.000
_cell.length_b   1.000
_cell.length_c   1.000
_cell.angle_alpha   90.00
_cell.angle_beta   90.00
_cell.angle_gamma   90.00
#
_symmetry.space_group_name_H-M   'P 1'
#
loop_
_entity.id
_entity.type
_entity.pdbx_description
1 polymer ?
#
loop_
_entity_poly.entity_id
_entity_poly.type
_entity_poly.pdbx_seq_one_letter_code
_entity_poly.pdbx_strand_id
1 'polypeptide(L)'
;PDIRPRYLSDGRDIRAIVDGARLLARLAAAAPLRDVTEASIGPAPEAMNDERIVDDFRRRADTVFHPVGTCAMGRDPARSVVDPKLRVHGVDALRVVDASVFPNVTSGNTNAPTMMVARIAAAAILHDAAGSRPSPRLRK
;
A
#
# COMPACT_ATOMS: atom_id res chain seq x y z
N PRO A 1 -12.17 -13.78 -7.65
CA PRO A 1 -10.75 -13.68 -8.09
C PRO A 1 -9.90 -14.64 -7.27
N ASP A 2 -8.84 -15.22 -7.84
CA ASP A 2 -7.84 -15.96 -7.06
C ASP A 2 -6.85 -14.95 -6.48
N ILE A 3 -6.83 -14.78 -5.14
CA ILE A 3 -6.05 -13.75 -4.45
C ILE A 3 -4.89 -14.44 -3.72
N ARG A 4 -3.67 -14.19 -4.20
CA ARG A 4 -2.44 -14.77 -3.63
C ARG A 4 -1.40 -13.67 -3.34
N PRO A 5 -1.39 -13.08 -2.13
CA PRO A 5 -0.47 -11.99 -1.79
C PRO A 5 1.02 -12.41 -1.75
N ARG A 6 1.30 -13.72 -1.62
CA ARG A 6 2.65 -14.27 -1.43
C ARG A 6 3.41 -13.59 -0.27
N TYR A 7 2.73 -13.41 0.87
CA TYR A 7 3.34 -12.87 2.08
C TYR A 7 4.63 -13.62 2.44
N LEU A 8 5.63 -12.88 2.92
CA LEU A 8 6.90 -13.43 3.40
C LEU A 8 7.75 -14.14 2.33
N SER A 9 7.41 -13.97 1.05
CA SER A 9 8.18 -14.52 -0.06
C SER A 9 9.50 -13.79 -0.30
N ASP A 10 9.64 -12.58 0.23
CA ASP A 10 10.87 -11.79 0.18
C ASP A 10 11.60 -11.83 1.54
N GLY A 11 12.91 -12.10 1.52
CA GLY A 11 13.73 -12.15 2.74
C GLY A 11 13.82 -10.81 3.50
N ARG A 12 13.47 -9.69 2.87
CA ARG A 12 13.34 -8.38 3.55
C ARG A 12 12.16 -8.37 4.52
N ASP A 13 11.04 -9.00 4.16
CA ASP A 13 9.87 -9.09 5.05
C ASP A 13 10.23 -9.89 6.32
N ILE A 14 10.93 -11.01 6.14
CA ILE A 14 11.41 -11.86 7.24
C ILE A 14 12.34 -11.09 8.19
N ARG A 15 13.32 -10.36 7.64
CA ARG A 15 14.23 -9.54 8.46
C ARG A 15 13.49 -8.45 9.22
N ALA A 16 12.55 -7.76 8.57
CA ALA A 16 11.75 -6.72 9.22
C ALA A 16 10.91 -7.26 10.38
N ILE A 17 10.39 -8.49 10.28
CA ILE A 17 9.67 -9.15 11.36
C ILE A 17 10.57 -9.39 12.57
N VAL A 18 11.77 -9.95 12.35
CA VAL A 18 12.72 -10.22 13.42
C VAL A 18 13.16 -8.92 14.09
N ASP A 19 13.59 -7.94 13.31
CA ASP A 19 14.03 -6.64 13.82
C ASP A 19 12.91 -5.93 14.59
N GLY A 20 11.69 -5.96 14.05
CA GLY A 20 10.50 -5.41 14.69
C GLY A 20 10.19 -6.08 16.02
N ALA A 21 10.23 -7.41 16.10
CA ALA A 21 9.98 -8.15 17.34
C ALA A 21 11.02 -7.81 18.42
N ARG A 22 12.30 -7.74 18.06
CA ARG A 22 13.38 -7.34 19.00
C ARG A 22 13.26 -5.89 19.44
N LEU A 23 12.85 -4.99 18.54
CA LEU A 23 12.60 -3.59 18.87
C LEU A 23 11.43 -3.47 19.86
N LEU A 24 10.32 -4.14 19.59
CA LEU A 24 9.15 -4.14 20.47
C LEU A 24 9.47 -4.69 21.87
N ALA A 25 10.24 -5.77 21.97
CA ALA A 25 10.69 -6.31 23.26
C ALA A 25 11.52 -5.29 24.05
N ARG A 26 12.46 -4.59 23.37
CA ARG A 26 13.26 -3.53 24.01
C ARG A 26 12.41 -2.34 24.47
N LEU A 27 11.43 -1.92 23.66
CA LEU A 27 10.53 -0.82 24.01
C LEU A 27 9.63 -1.19 25.20
N ALA A 28 9.08 -2.40 25.22
CA ALA A 28 8.25 -2.90 26.32
C ALA A 28 9.02 -2.94 27.66
N ALA A 29 10.31 -3.29 27.63
CA ALA A 29 11.15 -3.35 28.83
C ALA A 29 11.70 -1.98 29.28
N ALA A 30 11.53 -0.92 28.48
CA ALA A 30 12.04 0.41 28.79
C ALA A 30 11.06 1.21 29.68
N ALA A 31 11.59 2.07 30.55
CA ALA A 31 10.79 3.09 31.22
C ALA A 31 10.37 4.19 30.21
N PRO A 32 9.17 4.79 30.33
CA PRO A 32 8.18 4.58 31.40
C PRO A 32 7.22 3.42 31.16
N LEU A 33 7.29 2.75 30.00
CA LEU A 33 6.33 1.71 29.64
C LEU A 33 6.35 0.54 30.64
N ARG A 34 7.55 0.07 31.00
CA ARG A 34 7.72 -0.97 32.03
C ARG A 34 7.08 -0.59 33.37
N ASP A 35 7.10 0.69 33.73
CA ASP A 35 6.63 1.17 35.04
C ASP A 35 5.09 1.16 35.14
N VAL A 36 4.39 1.04 34.00
CA VAL A 36 2.92 0.99 33.91
C VAL A 36 2.39 -0.35 33.38
N THR A 37 3.24 -1.37 33.24
CA THR A 37 2.87 -2.72 32.77
C THR A 37 3.25 -3.77 33.81
N GLU A 38 2.37 -4.76 34.02
CA GLU A 38 2.63 -5.84 34.98
C GLU A 38 3.44 -6.99 34.36
N ALA A 39 2.95 -7.57 33.26
CA ALA A 39 3.58 -8.69 32.58
C ALA A 39 3.22 -8.70 31.08
N SER A 40 4.06 -9.35 30.27
CA SER A 40 3.76 -9.60 28.86
C SER A 40 2.65 -10.65 28.70
N ILE A 41 1.63 -10.34 27.91
CA ILE A 41 0.52 -11.26 27.56
C ILE A 41 0.88 -12.12 26.32
N GLY A 42 1.96 -11.77 25.62
CA GLY A 42 2.36 -12.38 24.35
C GLY A 42 3.63 -13.23 24.44
N PRO A 43 4.06 -13.82 23.30
CA PRO A 43 5.36 -14.47 23.23
C PRO A 43 6.46 -13.52 23.70
N ALA A 44 7.50 -14.05 24.34
CA ALA A 44 8.68 -13.32 24.81
C ALA A 44 9.77 -13.35 23.74
N PRO A 45 9.79 -12.42 22.76
CA PRO A 45 10.68 -12.53 21.61
C PRO A 45 12.15 -12.42 22.02
N GLU A 46 12.45 -11.76 23.14
CA GLU A 46 13.78 -11.70 23.77
C GLU A 46 14.35 -13.08 24.11
N ALA A 47 13.50 -14.08 24.39
CA ALA A 47 13.88 -15.45 24.70
C ALA A 47 13.75 -16.42 23.51
N MET A 48 13.46 -15.90 22.32
CA MET A 48 13.32 -16.68 21.08
C MET A 48 14.54 -16.51 20.18
N ASN A 49 14.83 -17.53 19.36
CA ASN A 49 15.66 -17.36 18.17
C ASN A 49 14.80 -16.83 17.01
N ASP A 50 15.45 -16.43 15.92
CA ASP A 50 14.80 -15.75 14.81
C ASP A 50 13.78 -16.66 14.09
N GLU A 51 14.06 -17.97 13.99
CA GLU A 51 13.12 -18.94 13.42
C GLU A 51 11.82 -18.99 14.23
N ARG A 52 11.91 -19.03 15.57
CA ARG A 52 10.72 -19.06 16.44
C ARG A 52 9.93 -17.76 16.39
N ILE A 53 10.61 -16.62 16.22
CA ILE A 53 9.94 -15.32 16.03
C ILE A 53 9.12 -15.34 14.73
N VAL A 54 9.73 -15.80 13.63
CA VAL A 54 9.05 -15.86 12.33
C VAL A 54 7.89 -16.85 12.35
N ASP A 55 8.06 -18.01 12.97
CA ASP A 55 6.98 -19.00 13.08
C ASP A 55 5.83 -18.52 13.97
N ASP A 56 6.11 -17.77 15.03
CA ASP A 56 5.08 -17.10 15.80
C ASP A 56 4.32 -16.06 14.98
N PHE A 57 5.06 -15.22 14.25
CA PHE A 57 4.46 -14.24 13.35
C PHE A 57 3.53 -14.91 12.34
N ARG A 58 3.97 -16.00 11.69
CA ARG A 58 3.15 -16.75 10.72
C ARG A 58 1.84 -17.27 11.30
N ARG A 59 1.81 -17.64 12.59
CA ARG A 59 0.60 -18.18 13.23
C ARG A 59 -0.42 -17.11 13.61
N ARG A 60 0.01 -15.86 13.81
CA ARG A 60 -0.83 -14.79 14.38
C ARG A 60 -1.00 -13.57 13.50
N ALA A 61 -0.16 -13.41 12.47
CA ALA A 61 -0.21 -12.25 11.61
C ALA A 61 -1.49 -12.23 10.77
N ASP A 62 -1.97 -11.01 10.56
CA ASP A 62 -3.06 -10.70 9.64
C ASP A 62 -2.63 -9.48 8.80
N THR A 63 -3.44 -9.14 7.81
CA THR A 63 -3.25 -7.94 7.02
C THR A 63 -3.82 -6.71 7.73
N VAL A 64 -3.19 -5.56 7.50
CA VAL A 64 -3.76 -4.25 7.85
C VAL A 64 -4.72 -3.72 6.77
N PHE A 65 -5.20 -4.59 5.88
CA PHE A 65 -6.23 -4.32 4.87
C PHE A 65 -5.87 -3.23 3.83
N HIS A 66 -4.60 -3.18 3.40
CA HIS A 66 -4.11 -2.20 2.42
C HIS A 66 -3.55 -2.83 1.12
N PRO A 67 -4.29 -3.68 0.37
CA PRO A 67 -3.83 -4.15 -0.93
C PRO A 67 -3.75 -3.00 -1.95
N VAL A 68 -2.66 -2.93 -2.71
CA VAL A 68 -2.40 -1.90 -3.73
C VAL A 68 -1.62 -2.50 -4.92
N GLY A 69 -1.45 -1.73 -5.99
CA GLY A 69 -0.47 -2.01 -7.04
C GLY A 69 -0.85 -3.03 -8.11
N THR A 70 -2.06 -3.58 -8.10
CA THR A 70 -2.53 -4.54 -9.12
C THR A 70 -2.73 -3.93 -10.51
N CYS A 71 -2.87 -2.60 -10.59
CA CYS A 71 -2.90 -1.83 -11.84
C CYS A 71 -1.91 -0.67 -11.79
N ALA A 72 -0.67 -0.95 -11.35
CA ALA A 72 0.33 0.05 -11.04
C ALA A 72 0.51 1.13 -12.13
N MET A 73 0.64 2.37 -11.68
CA MET A 73 0.93 3.54 -12.49
C MET A 73 2.41 3.62 -12.85
N GLY A 74 2.73 3.88 -14.13
CA GLY A 74 4.09 4.01 -14.61
C GLY A 74 4.18 4.54 -16.04
N ARG A 75 5.39 4.94 -16.46
CA ARG A 75 5.63 5.45 -17.83
C ARG A 75 5.85 4.33 -18.84
N ASP A 76 6.23 3.14 -18.38
CA ASP A 76 6.57 2.00 -19.23
C ASP A 76 5.39 1.02 -19.30
N PRO A 77 4.71 0.88 -20.46
CA PRO A 77 3.61 -0.06 -20.64
C PRO A 77 3.98 -1.52 -20.43
N ALA A 78 5.27 -1.90 -20.54
CA ALA A 78 5.72 -3.26 -20.27
C ALA A 78 5.77 -3.60 -18.76
N ARG A 79 5.71 -2.58 -17.89
CA ARG A 79 5.90 -2.69 -16.44
C ARG A 79 4.77 -2.06 -15.63
N SER A 80 3.78 -1.47 -16.28
CA SER A 80 2.68 -0.74 -15.65
C SER A 80 1.39 -0.87 -16.44
N VAL A 81 0.25 -0.65 -15.79
CA VAL A 81 -1.08 -0.78 -16.42
C VAL A 81 -1.63 0.58 -16.85
N VAL A 82 -1.36 1.62 -16.06
CA VAL A 82 -1.79 2.99 -16.37
C VAL A 82 -0.62 3.96 -16.46
N ASP A 83 -0.78 5.00 -17.28
CA ASP A 83 0.17 6.10 -17.39
C ASP A 83 0.10 7.04 -16.16
N PRO A 84 1.01 8.03 -16.02
CA PRO A 84 0.95 9.02 -14.92
C PRO A 84 -0.32 9.89 -14.87
N LYS A 85 -1.17 9.84 -15.91
CA LYS A 85 -2.48 10.49 -15.97
C LYS A 85 -3.62 9.50 -15.69
N LEU A 86 -3.29 8.29 -15.23
CA LEU A 86 -4.19 7.19 -14.90
C LEU A 86 -4.95 6.60 -16.09
N ARG A 87 -4.46 6.81 -17.31
CA ARG A 87 -5.03 6.26 -18.54
C ARG A 87 -4.47 4.87 -18.78
N VAL A 88 -5.32 3.91 -19.13
CA VAL A 88 -4.89 2.54 -19.44
C VAL A 88 -4.05 2.55 -20.71
N HIS A 89 -2.87 1.94 -20.67
CA HIS A 89 -1.99 1.88 -21.83
C HIS A 89 -2.67 1.12 -22.99
N GLY A 90 -2.66 1.70 -24.18
CA GLY A 90 -3.21 1.07 -25.39
C GLY A 90 -4.75 1.00 -25.45
N VAL A 91 -5.47 1.64 -24.52
CA VAL A 91 -6.93 1.70 -24.52
C VAL A 91 -7.41 3.14 -24.41
N ASP A 92 -8.15 3.60 -25.41
CA ASP A 92 -8.70 4.95 -25.42
C ASP A 92 -9.85 5.10 -24.41
N ALA A 93 -9.98 6.31 -23.87
CA ALA A 93 -11.08 6.72 -22.98
C ALA A 93 -11.30 5.85 -21.72
N LEU A 94 -10.31 5.06 -21.30
CA LEU A 94 -10.36 4.24 -20.09
C LEU A 94 -9.33 4.70 -19.05
N ARG A 95 -9.75 4.80 -17.79
CA ARG A 95 -8.90 5.09 -16.64
C ARG A 95 -9.16 4.14 -15.48
N VAL A 96 -8.15 3.94 -14.64
CA VAL A 96 -8.29 3.28 -13.34
C VAL A 96 -8.01 4.31 -12.26
N VAL A 97 -8.90 4.45 -11.28
CA VAL A 97 -8.83 5.49 -10.25
C VAL A 97 -9.19 4.91 -8.89
N ASP A 98 -8.27 4.14 -8.33
CA ASP A 98 -8.38 3.54 -6.99
C ASP A 98 -6.97 3.22 -6.42
N ALA A 99 -6.88 2.46 -5.34
CA ALA A 99 -5.62 2.09 -4.72
C ALA A 99 -4.73 1.15 -5.57
N SER A 100 -5.29 0.48 -6.58
CA SER A 100 -4.55 -0.44 -7.45
C SER A 100 -3.48 0.26 -8.28
N VAL A 101 -3.60 1.58 -8.48
CA VAL A 101 -2.67 2.37 -9.30
C VAL A 101 -1.38 2.74 -8.56
N PHE A 102 -1.31 2.57 -7.24
CA PHE A 102 -0.08 2.90 -6.52
C PHE A 102 1.05 1.97 -6.93
N PRO A 103 2.21 2.50 -7.37
CA PRO A 103 3.34 1.66 -7.77
C PRO A 103 3.98 0.94 -6.58
N ASN A 104 3.84 1.49 -5.38
CA ASN A 104 4.28 0.91 -4.11
C ASN A 104 3.31 1.31 -3.00
N VAL A 105 3.24 0.52 -1.93
CA VAL A 105 2.47 0.86 -0.73
C VAL A 105 3.07 2.09 -0.03
N THR A 106 2.20 3.00 0.43
CA THR A 106 2.60 4.17 1.21
C THR A 106 3.01 3.76 2.63
N SER A 107 3.81 4.59 3.32
CA SER A 107 4.21 4.32 4.72
C SER A 107 3.08 4.43 5.74
N GLY A 108 1.91 4.97 5.34
CA GLY A 108 0.71 5.06 6.16
C GLY A 108 -0.50 4.42 5.49
N ASN A 109 -1.66 4.56 6.14
CA ASN A 109 -2.93 4.02 5.66
C ASN A 109 -3.29 4.53 4.26
N THR A 110 -3.79 3.63 3.41
CA THR A 110 -4.00 3.92 1.98
C THR A 110 -5.27 4.71 1.68
N ASN A 111 -6.18 4.86 2.64
CA ASN A 111 -7.45 5.57 2.42
C ASN A 111 -7.26 7.03 1.96
N ALA A 112 -6.49 7.83 2.72
CA ALA A 112 -6.24 9.23 2.40
C ALA A 112 -5.55 9.42 1.03
N PRO A 113 -4.45 8.70 0.68
CA PRO A 113 -3.86 8.84 -0.64
C PRO A 113 -4.80 8.35 -1.75
N THR A 114 -5.65 7.34 -1.53
CA THR A 114 -6.64 6.91 -2.54
C THR A 114 -7.66 8.02 -2.83
N MET A 115 -8.18 8.68 -1.78
CA MET A 115 -9.07 9.84 -1.95
C MET A 115 -8.38 10.97 -2.72
N MET A 116 -7.09 11.22 -2.45
CA MET A 116 -6.32 12.25 -3.15
C MET A 116 -6.12 11.92 -4.63
N VAL A 117 -5.77 10.68 -4.96
CA VAL A 117 -5.69 10.20 -6.36
C VAL A 117 -7.02 10.42 -7.07
N ALA A 118 -8.14 10.05 -6.44
CA ALA A 118 -9.47 10.26 -7.00
C ALA A 118 -9.76 11.74 -7.27
N ARG A 119 -9.39 12.64 -6.36
CA ARG A 119 -9.56 14.08 -6.54
C ARG A 119 -8.73 14.64 -7.70
N ILE A 120 -7.46 14.23 -7.80
CA ILE A 120 -6.57 14.66 -8.90
C ILE A 120 -7.09 14.13 -10.24
N ALA A 121 -7.51 12.87 -10.28
CA ALA A 121 -8.07 12.24 -11.48
C ALA A 121 -9.33 12.96 -11.97
N ALA A 122 -10.26 13.28 -11.05
CA ALA A 122 -11.48 14.02 -11.37
C ALA A 122 -11.19 15.38 -12.01
N ALA A 123 -10.23 16.14 -11.45
CA ALA A 123 -9.81 17.41 -12.01
C ALA A 123 -9.21 17.25 -13.43
N ALA A 124 -8.37 16.24 -13.64
CA ALA A 124 -7.79 15.96 -14.95
C ALA A 124 -8.84 15.54 -15.98
N ILE A 125 -9.83 14.73 -15.59
CA ILE A 125 -10.94 14.31 -16.45
C ILE A 125 -11.78 15.52 -16.87
N LEU A 126 -12.11 16.42 -15.94
CA LEU A 126 -12.85 17.64 -16.23
C LEU A 126 -12.06 18.58 -17.17
N HIS A 127 -10.76 18.71 -16.96
CA HIS A 127 -9.89 19.51 -17.82
C HIS A 127 -9.86 18.97 -19.26
N ASP A 128 -9.64 17.66 -19.42
CA ASP A 128 -9.60 17.00 -20.72
C ASP A 128 -10.97 17.13 -21.44
N ALA A 129 -12.08 17.00 -20.70
CA ALA A 129 -13.42 17.19 -21.25
C ALA A 129 -13.68 18.64 -21.71
N ALA A 130 -13.17 19.64 -20.99
CA ALA A 130 -13.31 21.04 -21.36
C ALA A 130 -12.51 21.39 -22.62
N GLY A 131 -11.30 20.85 -22.77
CA GLY A 131 -10.48 21.00 -23.97
C GLY A 131 -11.01 20.24 -25.20
N SER A 132 -11.87 19.25 -24.99
CA SER A 132 -12.48 18.45 -26.04
C SER A 132 -13.82 19.03 -26.56
N ARG A 133 -14.34 20.10 -25.95
CA ARG A 133 -15.58 20.73 -26.44
C ARG A 133 -15.31 21.49 -27.75
N PRO A 134 -16.01 21.18 -28.86
CA PRO A 134 -15.92 21.99 -30.07
C PRO A 134 -16.37 23.43 -29.74
N SER A 135 -15.68 24.42 -30.30
CA SER A 135 -16.08 25.82 -30.13
C SER A 135 -17.55 25.98 -30.54
N PRO A 136 -18.36 26.74 -29.77
CA PRO A 136 -19.72 27.01 -30.20
C PRO A 136 -19.63 27.71 -31.55
N ARG A 137 -20.04 27.01 -32.62
CA ARG A 137 -20.14 27.61 -33.95
C ARG A 137 -21.06 28.82 -33.80
N LEU A 138 -20.49 30.02 -33.95
CA LEU A 138 -21.25 31.25 -34.08
C LEU A 138 -22.26 31.02 -35.21
N ARG A 139 -23.54 30.88 -34.86
CA ARG A 139 -24.61 30.90 -35.83
C ARG A 139 -24.62 32.32 -36.42
N LYS A 140 -24.26 32.43 -37.70
CA LYS A 140 -24.55 33.61 -38.52
C LYS A 140 -26.06 33.68 -38.75
#